data_AF-A0A433Q881-F1
#
_entry.id   AF-A0A433Q881-F1
#
_cell.length_a   1.000
_cell.length_b   1.000
_cell.length_c   1.000
_cell.angle_alpha   90.00
_cell.angle_beta   90.00
_cell.angle_gamma   90.00
#
_symmetry.space_group_name_H-M   'P 1'
#
loop_
_entity.id
_entity.type
_entity.pdbx_description
1 polymer ?
#
loop_
_entity_poly.entity_id
_entity_poly.type
_entity_poly.pdbx_seq_one_letter_code
_entity_poly.pdbx_strand_id
1 'polypeptide(L)'
;MDIKKVEVSIEDVNSKIEKVEMKVEAVEDEIKEVKIKVKKIEVQIEKIEVQIANTSDDKELEQLRKELEQLCNKEKIHLECLQRLEQEQQGDLSLLKILLKSSLRHQHQAQAQFIDCNLLMLMC
;
A
#
# COMPACT_ATOMS: atom_id res chain seq x y z
N MET A 1 2.49 3.11 38.44
CA MET A 1 2.10 3.39 37.04
C MET A 1 0.77 2.67 36.83
N ASP A 2 -0.29 3.41 36.52
CA ASP A 2 -1.68 2.93 36.64
C ASP A 2 -2.06 2.00 35.48
N ILE A 3 -2.59 0.82 35.80
CA ILE A 3 -3.09 -0.20 34.84
C ILE A 3 -4.02 0.44 33.79
N LYS A 4 -4.92 1.33 34.23
CA LYS A 4 -5.84 2.08 33.36
C LYS A 4 -5.13 2.88 32.26
N LYS A 5 -3.94 3.41 32.54
CA LYS A 5 -3.14 4.16 31.55
C LYS A 5 -2.57 3.24 30.48
N VAL A 6 -2.17 2.02 30.86
CA VAL A 6 -1.68 1.00 29.92
C VAL A 6 -2.83 0.49 29.04
N GLU A 7 -4.01 0.23 29.61
CA GLU A 7 -5.22 -0.19 28.87
C GLU A 7 -5.61 0.84 27.79
N VAL A 8 -5.74 2.12 28.18
CA VAL A 8 -6.03 3.22 27.23
C VAL A 8 -4.96 3.33 26.12
N SER A 9 -3.70 3.03 26.45
CA SER A 9 -2.60 3.07 25.47
C SER A 9 -2.68 1.90 24.48
N ILE A 10 -3.13 0.71 24.92
CA ILE A 10 -3.35 -0.44 24.05
C ILE A 10 -4.51 -0.18 23.08
N GLU A 11 -5.62 0.37 23.57
CA GLU A 11 -6.78 0.72 22.74
C GLU A 11 -6.43 1.74 21.65
N ASP A 12 -5.67 2.79 21.99
CA ASP A 12 -5.20 3.78 21.02
C ASP A 12 -4.28 3.17 19.95
N VAL A 13 -3.37 2.29 20.34
CA VAL A 13 -2.49 1.58 19.39
C VAL A 13 -3.29 0.64 18.49
N ASN A 14 -4.26 -0.09 19.02
CA ASN A 14 -5.11 -0.98 18.22
C ASN A 14 -5.97 -0.21 17.22
N SER A 15 -6.56 0.92 17.61
CA SER A 15 -7.30 1.79 16.69
C SER A 15 -6.40 2.33 15.56
N LYS A 16 -5.13 2.61 15.85
CA LYS A 16 -4.15 3.00 14.82
C LYS A 16 -3.82 1.84 13.88
N ILE A 17 -3.71 0.62 14.39
CA ILE A 17 -3.48 -0.59 13.57
C ILE A 17 -4.63 -0.76 12.58
N GLU A 18 -5.89 -0.78 13.05
CA GLU A 18 -7.07 -0.93 12.18
C GLU A 18 -7.11 0.11 11.06
N LYS A 19 -6.80 1.38 11.38
CA LYS A 19 -6.74 2.46 10.38
C LYS A 19 -5.67 2.23 9.32
N VAL A 20 -4.51 1.69 9.71
CA VAL A 20 -3.42 1.39 8.76
C VAL A 20 -3.78 0.16 7.93
N GLU A 21 -4.42 -0.86 8.49
CA GLU A 21 -4.88 -2.04 7.75
C GLU A 21 -5.85 -1.66 6.63
N MET A 22 -6.85 -0.81 6.93
CA MET A 22 -7.77 -0.32 5.90
C MET A 22 -7.07 0.47 4.78
N LYS A 23 -6.02 1.23 5.12
CA LYS A 23 -5.23 1.95 4.10
C LYS A 23 -4.45 0.99 3.21
N VAL A 24 -3.81 -0.03 3.80
CA VAL A 24 -3.07 -1.04 3.04
C VAL A 24 -4.00 -1.75 2.04
N GLU A 25 -5.21 -2.11 2.47
CA GLU A 25 -6.21 -2.74 1.60
C GLU A 25 -6.64 -1.82 0.45
N ALA A 26 -6.94 -0.55 0.75
CA ALA A 26 -7.29 0.45 -0.26
C ALA A 26 -6.18 0.65 -1.31
N VAL A 27 -4.93 0.79 -0.85
CA VAL A 27 -3.76 0.93 -1.75
C VAL A 27 -3.55 -0.34 -2.58
N GLU A 28 -3.78 -1.52 -2.02
CA GLU A 28 -3.68 -2.78 -2.76
C GLU A 28 -4.68 -2.84 -3.92
N ASP A 29 -5.91 -2.38 -3.71
CA ASP A 29 -6.92 -2.32 -4.75
C ASP A 29 -6.60 -1.27 -5.82
N GLU A 30 -6.07 -0.11 -5.43
CA GLU A 30 -5.57 0.88 -6.39
C GLU A 30 -4.43 0.34 -7.26
N ILE A 31 -3.48 -0.42 -6.66
CA ILE A 31 -2.40 -1.11 -7.38
C ILE A 31 -2.97 -2.08 -8.42
N LYS A 32 -3.99 -2.88 -8.04
CA LYS A 32 -4.65 -3.82 -8.98
C LYS A 32 -5.27 -3.07 -10.15
N GLU A 33 -5.99 -1.96 -9.90
CA GLU A 33 -6.58 -1.16 -10.96
C GLU A 33 -5.54 -0.56 -11.91
N VAL A 34 -4.46 -0.01 -11.37
CA VAL A 34 -3.39 0.59 -12.19
C VAL A 34 -2.71 -0.48 -13.04
N LYS A 35 -2.45 -1.68 -12.50
CA LYS A 35 -1.92 -2.83 -13.27
C LYS A 35 -2.82 -3.22 -14.43
N ILE A 36 -4.14 -3.18 -14.26
CA ILE A 36 -5.10 -3.42 -15.36
C ILE A 36 -5.00 -2.31 -16.43
N LYS A 37 -4.88 -1.05 -16.01
CA LYS A 37 -4.73 0.10 -16.94
C LYS A 37 -3.46 -0.01 -17.77
N VAL A 38 -2.33 -0.38 -17.15
CA VAL A 38 -1.04 -0.62 -17.84
C VAL A 38 -1.20 -1.73 -18.90
N LYS A 39 -1.69 -2.91 -18.51
CA LYS A 39 -1.91 -4.03 -19.45
C LYS A 39 -2.80 -3.68 -20.64
N LYS A 40 -3.82 -2.85 -20.42
CA LYS A 40 -4.70 -2.38 -21.50
C LYS A 40 -3.93 -1.50 -22.49
N ILE A 41 -3.01 -0.67 -22.00
CA ILE A 41 -2.19 0.19 -22.84
C ILE A 41 -1.15 -0.63 -23.60
N GLU A 42 -0.48 -1.59 -22.95
CA GLU A 42 0.45 -2.53 -23.60
C GLU A 42 -0.19 -3.20 -24.83
N VAL A 43 -1.41 -3.72 -24.68
CA VAL A 43 -2.16 -4.34 -25.80
C VAL A 43 -2.49 -3.33 -26.91
N GLN A 44 -2.74 -2.06 -26.57
CA GLN A 44 -2.99 -1.02 -27.58
C GLN A 44 -1.71 -0.63 -28.32
N ILE A 45 -0.59 -0.54 -27.61
CA ILE A 45 0.75 -0.30 -28.17
C ILE A 45 1.08 -1.40 -29.17
N GLU A 46 0.99 -2.69 -28.78
CA GLU A 46 1.25 -3.83 -29.66
C GLU A 46 0.40 -3.78 -30.94
N LYS A 47 -0.89 -3.43 -30.81
CA LYS A 47 -1.78 -3.30 -31.96
C LYS A 47 -1.31 -2.20 -32.92
N ILE A 48 -0.90 -1.04 -32.40
CA ILE A 48 -0.42 0.07 -33.23
C ILE A 48 0.92 -0.28 -33.88
N GLU A 49 1.83 -0.92 -33.16
CA GLU A 49 3.11 -1.39 -33.72
C GLU A 49 2.89 -2.33 -34.90
N VAL A 50 1.94 -3.26 -34.79
CA VAL A 50 1.53 -4.14 -35.91
C VAL A 50 0.96 -3.33 -37.07
N GLN A 51 0.15 -2.29 -36.82
CA GLN A 51 -0.38 -1.43 -37.90
C GLN A 51 0.73 -0.67 -38.61
N ILE A 52 1.67 -0.08 -37.85
CA ILE A 52 2.85 0.63 -38.39
C ILE A 52 3.69 -0.30 -39.27
N ALA A 53 3.88 -1.55 -38.86
CA ALA A 53 4.66 -2.53 -39.63
C ALA A 53 3.98 -2.93 -40.96
N ASN A 54 2.66 -2.79 -41.06
CA ASN A 54 1.87 -3.28 -42.19
C ASN A 54 1.34 -2.18 -43.12
N THR A 55 1.34 -0.92 -42.70
CA THR A 55 0.93 0.19 -43.57
C THR A 55 2.12 0.75 -44.36
N SER A 56 1.83 1.19 -45.58
CA SER A 56 2.77 1.92 -46.44
C SER A 56 2.31 3.35 -46.73
N ASP A 57 1.21 3.80 -46.10
CA ASP A 57 0.70 5.16 -46.25
C ASP A 57 1.41 6.08 -45.25
N ASP A 58 2.15 7.06 -45.76
CA ASP A 58 2.94 7.98 -44.94
C ASP A 58 2.08 8.83 -43.98
N LYS A 59 0.85 9.17 -44.35
CA LYS A 59 -0.05 9.96 -43.49
C LYS A 59 -0.59 9.10 -42.35
N GLU A 60 -0.96 7.85 -42.66
CA GLU A 60 -1.37 6.88 -41.64
C GLU A 60 -0.23 6.58 -40.68
N LEU A 61 1.00 6.37 -41.17
CA LEU A 61 2.20 6.17 -40.34
C LEU A 61 2.43 7.32 -39.37
N GLU A 62 2.35 8.57 -39.84
CA GLU A 62 2.52 9.75 -39.02
C GLU A 62 1.45 9.85 -37.91
N GLN A 63 0.20 9.48 -38.24
CA GLN A 63 -0.89 9.47 -37.27
C GLN A 63 -0.71 8.37 -36.21
N LEU A 64 -0.36 7.16 -36.63
CA LEU A 64 -0.12 6.01 -35.74
C LEU A 64 1.06 6.27 -34.81
N ARG A 65 2.14 6.90 -35.29
CA ARG A 65 3.29 7.28 -34.46
C ARG A 65 2.91 8.25 -33.35
N LYS A 66 2.05 9.23 -33.65
CA LYS A 66 1.53 10.17 -32.64
C LYS A 66 0.67 9.46 -31.59
N GLU A 67 -0.20 8.55 -32.03
CA GLU A 67 -1.02 7.76 -31.11
C GLU A 67 -0.16 6.86 -30.22
N LEU A 68 0.85 6.19 -30.80
CA LEU A 68 1.83 5.40 -30.07
C LEU A 68 2.56 6.23 -29.01
N GLU A 69 3.05 7.41 -29.37
CA GLU A 69 3.72 8.32 -28.43
C GLU A 69 2.79 8.73 -27.27
N GLN A 70 1.52 9.02 -27.56
CA GLN A 70 0.53 9.33 -26.53
C GLN A 70 0.29 8.15 -25.58
N LEU A 71 0.21 6.92 -26.11
CA LEU A 71 0.05 5.72 -25.30
C LEU A 71 1.28 5.45 -24.44
N CYS A 72 2.49 5.56 -24.98
CA CYS A 72 3.73 5.41 -24.22
C CYS A 72 3.82 6.43 -23.07
N ASN A 73 3.42 7.68 -23.32
CA ASN A 73 3.36 8.70 -22.26
C ASN A 73 2.33 8.34 -21.18
N LYS A 74 1.17 7.83 -21.58
CA LYS A 74 0.12 7.39 -20.63
C LYS A 74 0.57 6.19 -19.81
N GLU A 75 1.21 5.21 -20.45
CA GLU A 75 1.78 4.04 -19.79
C GLU A 75 2.81 4.47 -18.74
N LYS A 76 3.73 5.36 -19.11
CA LYS A 76 4.72 5.92 -18.20
C LYS A 76 4.09 6.55 -16.96
N ILE A 77 3.04 7.35 -17.11
CA ILE A 77 2.31 7.96 -15.99
C ILE A 77 1.71 6.88 -15.08
N HIS A 78 1.14 5.82 -15.64
CA HIS A 78 0.57 4.73 -14.85
C HIS A 78 1.65 3.91 -14.14
N LEU A 79 2.81 3.67 -14.76
CA LEU A 79 3.95 3.00 -14.13
C LEU A 79 4.52 3.83 -12.97
N GLU A 80 4.66 5.15 -13.15
CA GLU A 80 5.06 6.06 -12.07
C GLU A 80 4.04 6.07 -10.93
N CYS A 81 2.74 6.04 -11.27
CA CYS A 81 1.67 5.91 -10.28
C CYS A 81 1.78 4.58 -9.50
N LEU A 82 2.02 3.48 -10.21
CA LEU A 82 2.16 2.16 -9.61
C LEU A 82 3.35 2.13 -8.64
N GLN A 83 4.49 2.68 -9.04
CA GLN A 83 5.67 2.77 -8.19
C GLN A 83 5.41 3.57 -6.90
N ARG A 84 4.65 4.67 -6.98
CA ARG A 84 4.27 5.45 -5.80
C ARG A 84 3.36 4.67 -4.86
N LEU A 85 2.36 3.98 -5.39
CA LEU A 85 1.44 3.17 -4.59
C LEU A 85 2.17 2.00 -3.90
N GLU A 86 3.09 1.35 -4.60
CA GLU A 86 3.92 0.29 -4.01
C GLU A 86 4.82 0.83 -2.88
N GLN A 87 5.35 2.06 -3.01
CA GLN A 87 6.09 2.73 -1.94
C GLN A 87 5.20 3.09 -0.74
N GLU A 88 3.99 3.58 -0.99
CA GLU A 88 3.02 3.90 0.06
C GLU A 88 2.62 2.65 0.84
N GLN A 89 2.26 1.57 0.15
CA GLN A 89 1.94 0.28 0.75
C GLN A 89 3.10 -0.23 1.62
N GLN A 90 4.33 -0.14 1.13
CA GLN A 90 5.52 -0.55 1.89
C GLN A 90 5.73 0.32 3.15
N GLY A 91 5.43 1.62 3.05
CA GLY A 91 5.44 2.54 4.18
C GLY A 91 4.43 2.16 5.25
N ASP A 92 3.18 1.91 4.85
CA ASP A 92 2.10 1.51 5.75
C ASP A 92 2.34 0.15 6.39
N LEU A 93 2.84 -0.84 5.65
CA LEU A 93 3.27 -2.13 6.20
C LEU A 93 4.40 -1.98 7.23
N SER A 94 5.31 -1.02 7.01
CA SER A 94 6.38 -0.72 7.96
C SER A 94 5.83 -0.09 9.24
N LEU A 95 4.86 0.83 9.11
CA LEU A 95 4.16 1.42 10.25
C LEU A 95 3.38 0.36 11.04
N LEU A 96 2.67 -0.54 10.36
CA LEU A 96 1.94 -1.64 10.97
C LEU A 96 2.86 -2.52 11.83
N LYS A 97 4.03 -2.89 11.31
CA LYS A 97 5.05 -3.64 12.06
C LYS A 97 5.50 -2.91 13.33
N ILE A 98 5.65 -1.59 13.27
CA ILE A 98 6.03 -0.77 14.43
C ILE A 98 4.90 -0.74 15.47
N LEU A 99 3.65 -0.53 15.02
CA LEU A 99 2.48 -0.48 15.89
C LEU A 99 2.22 -1.82 16.57
N LEU A 100 2.31 -2.93 15.84
CA LEU A 100 2.16 -4.29 16.40
C LEU A 100 3.21 -4.57 17.48
N LYS A 101 4.49 -4.23 17.22
CA LYS A 101 5.56 -4.33 18.23
C LYS A 101 5.26 -3.46 19.45
N SER A 102 4.68 -2.29 19.25
CA SER A 102 4.28 -1.39 20.33
C SER A 102 3.15 -2.01 21.16
N SER A 103 2.10 -2.51 20.52
CA SER A 103 0.95 -3.14 21.20
C SER A 103 1.42 -4.31 22.08
N LEU A 104 2.26 -5.19 21.53
CA LEU A 104 2.82 -6.33 22.27
C LEU A 104 3.64 -5.90 23.51
N ARG A 105 4.43 -4.82 23.41
CA ARG A 105 5.16 -4.27 24.57
C ARG A 105 4.22 -3.78 25.66
N HIS A 106 3.14 -3.09 25.29
CA HIS A 106 2.15 -2.61 26.26
C HIS A 106 1.40 -3.77 26.91
N GLN A 107 1.09 -4.84 26.16
CA GLN A 107 0.49 -6.06 26.72
C GLN A 107 1.42 -6.73 27.73
N HIS A 108 2.70 -6.90 27.41
CA HIS A 108 3.67 -7.45 28.37
C HIS A 108 3.83 -6.56 29.62
N GLN A 109 3.78 -5.24 29.45
CA GLN A 109 3.84 -4.30 30.57
C GLN A 109 2.61 -4.42 31.48
N ALA A 110 1.41 -4.56 30.91
CA ALA A 110 0.18 -4.79 31.66
C ALA A 110 0.25 -6.12 32.45
N GLN A 111 0.72 -7.19 31.81
CA GLN A 111 0.89 -8.50 32.45
C GLN A 111 1.88 -8.45 33.62
N ALA A 112 3.03 -7.79 33.45
CA ALA A 112 4.01 -7.63 34.52
C ALA A 112 3.43 -6.86 35.73
N GLN A 113 2.72 -5.75 35.48
CA GLN A 113 2.07 -4.97 36.54
C GLN A 113 1.00 -5.77 37.30
N PHE A 114 0.24 -6.63 36.61
CA PHE A 114 -0.75 -7.49 37.23
C PHE A 114 -0.11 -8.55 38.15
N ILE A 115 0.99 -9.16 37.70
CA ILE A 115 1.76 -10.13 38.50
C ILE A 115 2.34 -9.45 39.75
N ASP A 116 2.96 -8.28 39.60
CA ASP A 116 3.54 -7.52 40.72
C ASP A 116 2.50 -7.15 41.77
N CYS A 117 1.31 -6.71 41.36
CA CYS A 117 0.20 -6.41 42.27
C CYS A 117 -0.29 -7.64 43.04
N ASN A 118 -0.40 -8.80 42.38
CA ASN A 118 -0.85 -10.03 43.03
C ASN A 118 0.18 -10.60 44.03
N LEU A 119 1.48 -10.51 43.71
CA LEU A 119 2.56 -10.89 44.65
C LEU A 119 2.55 -10.01 45.90
N LEU A 120 2.38 -8.69 45.75
CA LEU A 120 2.29 -7.78 46.90
C LEU A 120 1.10 -8.11 47.81
N MET A 121 -0.06 -8.44 47.22
CA MET A 121 -1.28 -8.81 47.95
C MET A 121 -1.16 -10.15 48.69
N LEU A 122 -0.33 -11.08 48.23
CA LEU A 122 -0.08 -12.37 48.90
C LEU A 122 0.95 -12.27 50.03
N MET A 123 1.73 -11.18 50.09
CA MET A 123 2.77 -10.96 51.10
C MET A 123 2.32 -10.03 52.25
N CYS A 124 1.08 -9.53 52.23
CA CYS A 124 0.44 -8.73 53.28
C CYS A 124 -0.68 -9.53 53.95
#